data_AF-A0A661D3N5-F1
#
_entry.id   AF-A0A661D3N5-F1
#
_cell.length_a   1.000
_cell.length_b   1.000
_cell.length_c   1.000
_cell.angle_alpha   90.00
_cell.angle_beta   90.00
_cell.angle_gamma   90.00
#
_symmetry.space_group_name_H-M   'P 1'
#
loop_
_entity.id
_entity.type
_entity.pdbx_description
1 polymer ?
#
loop_
_entity_poly.entity_id
_entity_poly.type
_entity_poly.pdbx_seq_one_letter_code
_entity_poly.pdbx_strand_id
1 'polypeptide(L)'
;MADLWPLLDFPYTEPRRSVVLIDEIDKAPRDFPNDILNEVEHNYFRIPELGNVKIEANEDLQPILVLTSNAEKYLPDAFLAVAFTIIFFF
;
A
#
# COMPACT_ATOMS: atom_id res chain seq x y z
N MET A 1 -3.56 -19.98 12.82
CA MET A 1 -3.39 -18.71 12.06
C MET A 1 -2.01 -18.61 11.39
N ALA A 2 -1.10 -19.58 11.57
CA ALA A 2 0.21 -19.63 10.90
C ALA A 2 0.24 -20.56 9.66
N ASP A 3 -0.90 -21.11 9.25
CA ASP A 3 -0.97 -22.26 8.34
C ASP A 3 -1.44 -21.91 6.91
N LEU A 4 -1.59 -20.62 6.58
CA LEU A 4 -1.97 -20.16 5.24
C LEU A 4 -0.77 -19.72 4.38
N TRP A 5 0.39 -19.50 5.00
CA TRP A 5 1.62 -19.11 4.30
C TRP A 5 2.09 -20.12 3.23
N PRO A 6 1.96 -21.45 3.41
CA PRO A 6 2.39 -22.43 2.41
C PRO A 6 1.47 -22.55 1.19
N LEU A 7 0.27 -21.96 1.22
CA LEU A 7 -0.67 -22.00 0.08
C LEU A 7 -0.41 -20.89 -0.94
N LEU A 8 0.41 -19.91 -0.59
CA LEU A 8 0.94 -18.92 -1.53
C LEU A 8 2.28 -19.45 -2.03
N ASP A 9 2.23 -20.26 -3.07
CA ASP A 9 3.42 -20.67 -3.82
C ASP A 9 3.95 -19.41 -4.53
N PHE A 10 4.72 -18.58 -3.82
CA PHE A 10 5.26 -17.34 -4.36
C PHE A 10 6.28 -17.73 -5.44
N PRO A 11 6.00 -17.49 -6.73
CA PRO A 11 6.83 -18.00 -7.82
C PRO A 11 8.12 -17.20 -8.00
N TYR A 12 8.43 -16.30 -7.05
CA TYR A 12 9.52 -15.34 -7.13
C TYR A 12 10.51 -15.59 -5.99
N THR A 13 11.74 -15.92 -6.36
CA THR A 13 12.87 -16.08 -5.42
C THR A 13 13.63 -14.78 -5.19
N GLU A 14 13.24 -13.70 -5.88
CA GLU A 14 13.90 -12.39 -5.86
C GLU A 14 12.84 -11.28 -5.80
N PRO A 15 13.14 -10.10 -5.25
CA PRO A 15 12.23 -8.97 -5.25
C PRO A 15 11.80 -8.58 -6.67
N ARG A 16 10.49 -8.38 -6.86
CA ARG A 16 9.90 -7.96 -8.14
C ARG A 16 9.01 -6.74 -7.92
N ARG A 17 8.99 -5.85 -8.92
CA ARG A 17 8.03 -4.76 -8.95
C ARG A 17 6.62 -5.33 -8.86
N SER A 18 5.83 -4.77 -7.96
CA SER A 18 4.54 -5.32 -7.56
C SER A 18 3.42 -4.31 -7.74
N VAL A 19 2.19 -4.81 -7.82
CA VAL A 19 0.97 -4.00 -7.75
C VAL A 19 0.36 -4.21 -6.38
N VAL A 20 0.06 -3.12 -5.67
CA VAL A 20 -0.60 -3.15 -4.36
C VAL A 20 -2.04 -2.69 -4.55
N LEU A 21 -3.00 -3.56 -4.24
CA LEU A 21 -4.43 -3.21 -4.23
C LEU A 21 -4.85 -2.96 -2.78
N ILE A 22 -5.36 -1.76 -2.51
CA ILE A 22 -6.01 -1.42 -1.24
C ILE A 22 -7.48 -1.19 -1.52
N ASP A 23 -8.31 -2.06 -0.94
CA ASP A 23 -9.75 -1.95 -1.06
C ASP A 23 -10.31 -1.05 0.05
N GLU A 24 -11.34 -0.26 -0.27
CA GLU A 24 -12.08 0.59 0.66
C GLU A 24 -11.18 1.47 1.55
N ILE A 25 -10.25 2.21 0.94
CA ILE A 25 -9.27 3.03 1.67
C ILE A 25 -9.92 4.05 2.63
N ASP A 26 -11.16 4.46 2.39
CA ASP A 26 -11.95 5.34 3.26
C ASP A 26 -12.31 4.72 4.62
N LYS A 27 -12.17 3.40 4.79
CA LYS A 27 -12.29 2.73 6.09
C LYS A 27 -11.01 2.75 6.92
N ALA A 28 -9.87 3.09 6.33
CA ALA A 28 -8.60 3.17 7.03
C ALA A 28 -8.59 4.32 8.07
N PRO A 29 -7.67 4.25 9.04
CA PRO A 29 -7.36 5.37 9.94
C PRO A 29 -7.03 6.67 9.18
N ARG A 30 -7.18 7.82 9.86
CA ARG A 30 -7.08 9.15 9.21
C ARG A 30 -5.67 9.51 8.74
N ASP A 31 -4.67 8.96 9.41
CA ASP A 31 -3.23 9.07 9.12
C ASP A 31 -2.81 8.21 7.93
N PHE A 32 -3.45 7.05 7.74
CA PHE A 32 -3.09 6.06 6.72
C PHE A 32 -2.89 6.62 5.29
N PRO A 33 -3.78 7.47 4.73
CA PRO A 33 -3.58 8.01 3.38
C PRO A 33 -2.29 8.83 3.26
N ASN A 34 -1.91 9.61 4.27
CA ASN A 34 -0.68 10.39 4.20
C ASN A 34 0.55 9.50 4.40
N ASP A 35 0.44 8.50 5.28
CA ASP A 35 1.54 7.58 5.55
C ASP A 35 1.89 6.77 4.31
N ILE A 36 0.89 6.20 3.62
CA ILE A 36 1.15 5.39 2.41
C ILE A 36 1.73 6.22 1.26
N LEU A 37 1.35 7.49 1.11
CA LEU A 37 1.98 8.37 0.13
C LEU A 37 3.47 8.56 0.46
N ASN A 38 3.77 8.86 1.72
CA ASN A 38 5.13 9.08 2.17
C ASN A 38 5.98 7.79 2.00
N GLU A 39 5.42 6.62 2.27
CA GLU A 39 6.11 5.34 2.12
C GLU A 39 6.38 5.00 0.65
N VAL A 40 5.43 5.27 -0.25
CA VAL A 40 5.58 5.05 -1.70
C VAL A 40 6.52 6.06 -2.34
N GLU A 41 6.51 7.31 -1.87
CA GLU A 41 7.45 8.35 -2.33
C GLU A 41 8.89 8.00 -1.97
N HIS A 42 9.13 7.52 -0.75
CA HIS A 42 10.48 7.21 -0.27
C HIS A 42 10.91 5.75 -0.46
N ASN A 43 10.04 4.89 -1.00
CA ASN A 43 10.25 3.44 -1.16
C ASN A 43 10.74 2.72 0.11
N TYR A 44 10.31 3.19 1.28
CA TYR A 44 10.60 2.54 2.55
C TYR A 44 9.50 2.78 3.57
N PHE A 45 9.37 1.85 4.51
CA PHE A 45 8.51 1.99 5.69
C PHE A 45 9.19 1.39 6.91
N ARG A 46 8.57 1.55 8.09
CA ARG A 46 9.03 0.93 9.33
C ARG A 46 7.93 0.09 9.95
N ILE A 47 8.30 -1.01 10.59
CA ILE A 47 7.36 -1.91 11.29
C ILE A 47 7.57 -1.76 12.81
N PRO A 48 6.70 -1.00 13.51
CA PRO A 48 6.85 -0.75 14.94
C PRO A 48 6.89 -2.04 15.78
N GLU A 49 6.04 -3.02 15.44
CA GLU A 49 5.88 -4.30 16.13
C GLU A 49 7.13 -5.17 16.09
N LEU A 50 8.00 -4.95 15.10
CA LEU A 50 9.28 -5.65 14.94
C LEU A 50 10.46 -4.85 15.52
N GLY A 51 10.20 -3.92 16.44
CA GLY A 51 11.24 -3.06 17.01
C GLY A 51 11.62 -1.92 16.07
N ASN A 52 10.64 -1.41 15.32
CA ASN A 52 10.81 -0.28 14.39
C ASN A 52 11.82 -0.56 13.25
N VAL A 53 11.87 -1.81 12.79
CA VAL A 53 12.74 -2.23 11.68
C VAL A 53 12.37 -1.46 10.41
N LYS A 54 13.37 -0.92 9.72
CA LYS A 54 13.22 -0.26 8.41
C LYS A 54 13.23 -1.31 7.31
N ILE A 55 12.22 -1.29 6.44
CA ILE A 55 12.15 -2.07 5.21
C ILE A 55 12.24 -1.08 4.04
N GLU A 56 13.18 -1.29 3.13
CA GLU A 56 13.49 -0.37 2.03
C GLU A 56 13.66 -1.15 0.73
N ALA A 57 13.15 -0.60 -0.37
CA ALA A 57 13.22 -1.17 -1.69
C ALA A 57 14.03 -0.25 -2.62
N ASN A 58 14.68 -0.84 -3.63
CA ASN A 58 15.30 -0.08 -4.71
C ASN A 58 14.22 0.67 -5.50
N GLU A 59 14.57 1.83 -6.06
CA GLU A 59 13.66 2.66 -6.88
C GLU A 59 13.07 1.90 -8.07
N ASP A 60 13.81 0.95 -8.66
CA ASP A 60 13.34 0.09 -9.76
C ASP A 60 12.15 -0.81 -9.37
N LEU A 61 11.91 -0.98 -8.07
CA LEU A 61 10.84 -1.80 -7.51
C LEU A 61 9.63 -0.96 -7.07
N GLN A 62 9.59 0.33 -7.39
CA GLN A 62 8.50 1.23 -6.98
C GLN A 62 7.13 0.63 -7.37
N PRO A 63 6.24 0.39 -6.40
CA PRO A 63 5.00 -0.31 -6.65
C PRO A 63 4.02 0.54 -7.45
N ILE A 64 3.11 -0.12 -8.16
CA ILE A 64 1.91 0.53 -8.68
C ILE A 64 0.83 0.37 -7.60
N LEU A 65 0.35 1.49 -7.06
CA LEU A 65 -0.70 1.49 -6.06
C LEU A 65 -2.07 1.64 -6.73
N VAL A 66 -2.95 0.66 -6.54
CA VAL A 66 -4.34 0.67 -6.97
C VAL A 66 -5.20 0.79 -5.73
N LEU A 67 -6.05 1.81 -5.71
CA LEU A 67 -6.87 2.15 -4.55
C LEU A 67 -8.32 2.19 -4.97
N THR A 68 -9.18 1.59 -4.17
CA THR A 68 -10.63 1.71 -4.31
C THR A 68 -11.18 2.46 -3.09
N SER A 69 -12.31 3.13 -3.28
CA SER A 69 -13.04 3.78 -2.20
C SER A 69 -14.52 3.82 -2.55
N ASN A 70 -15.36 3.69 -1.54
CA ASN A 70 -16.81 3.91 -1.67
C ASN A 70 -17.18 5.39 -1.54
N ALA A 71 -16.19 6.28 -1.36
CA ALA A 71 -16.34 7.71 -1.14
C ALA A 71 -17.23 8.06 0.07
N GLU A 72 -17.28 7.20 1.10
CA GLU A 72 -18.02 7.49 2.34
C GLU A 72 -17.33 8.61 3.14
N LYS A 73 -16.00 8.70 3.04
CA LYS A 73 -15.18 9.76 3.63
C LYS A 73 -14.34 10.44 2.57
N TYR A 74 -14.19 11.75 2.72
CA TYR A 74 -13.29 12.53 1.87
C TYR A 74 -11.84 12.16 2.12
N LEU A 75 -11.14 11.79 1.05
CA LEU A 75 -9.69 11.67 1.05
C LEU A 75 -9.06 13.07 0.98
N PRO A 76 -7.88 13.28 1.58
CA PRO A 76 -7.16 14.55 1.48
C PRO A 76 -6.86 14.92 0.03
N ASP A 77 -6.91 16.21 -0.31
CA ASP A 77 -6.61 16.68 -1.68
C ASP A 77 -5.20 16.29 -2.14
N ALA A 78 -4.23 16.30 -1.22
CA ALA A 78 -2.86 15.85 -1.49
C ALA A 78 -2.81 14.39 -1.96
N PHE A 79 -3.75 13.55 -1.50
CA PHE A 79 -3.87 12.15 -1.90
C PHE A 79 -4.40 12.00 -3.32
N LEU A 80 -5.37 12.85 -3.71
CA LEU A 80 -5.95 12.87 -5.04
C LEU A 80 -4.98 13.36 -6.11
N ALA A 81 -3.97 14.16 -5.75
CA ALA A 81 -3.00 14.71 -6.67
C ALA A 81 -1.93 13.71 -7.14
N VAL A 82 -1.69 12.64 -6.37
CA VAL A 82 -0.58 11.70 -6.59
C VAL A 82 -1.09 10.29 -6.95
N ALA A 83 -2.30 9.93 -6.52
CA ALA A 83 -2.89 8.63 -6.81
C ALA A 83 -3.72 8.63 -8.10
N PHE A 84 -3.51 7.62 -8.95
CA PHE A 84 -4.49 7.25 -9.97
C PHE A 84 -5.65 6.50 -9.29
N THR A 85 -6.63 7.25 -8.79
CA THR A 85 -7.81 6.70 -8.14
C THR A 85 -8.70 6.02 -9.18
N ILE A 86 -8.85 4.69 -9.11
CA ILE A 86 -9.88 3.97 -9.86
C ILE A 86 -11.08 3.81 -8.93
N ILE A 87 -12.02 4.74 -9.04
CA ILE A 87 -13.29 4.65 -8.30
C ILE A 87 -14.16 3.60 -8.99
N PHE A 88 -14.33 2.44 -8.36
CA PHE A 88 -15.34 1.48 -8.76
C PHE A 88 -16.66 1.86 -8.08
N PHE A 89 -17.63 2.31 -8.87
CA PHE A 89 -19.02 2.34 -8.45
C PHE A 89 -19.58 0.92 -8.65
N PHE A 90 -19.76 0.16 -7.57
CA PHE A 90 -20.58 -1.05 -7.59
C PHE A 90 -22.03 -0.71 -7.22
#